data_AF-A0A0I9TRM3-F1
#
_entry.id   AF-A0A0I9TRM3-F1
#
_cell.length_a   1.000
_cell.length_b   1.000
_cell.length_c   1.000
_cell.angle_alpha   90.00
_cell.angle_beta   90.00
_cell.angle_gamma   90.00
#
_symmetry.space_group_name_H-M   'P 1'
#
loop_
_entity.id
_entity.type
_entity.pdbx_description
1 polymer ?
#
loop_
_entity_poly.entity_id
_entity_poly.type
_entity_poly.pdbx_seq_one_letter_code
_entity_poly.pdbx_strand_id
1 'polypeptide(L)'
;MLNLSLLKDVEQIRANPDGMTEVSTKMVEIAHQISIANAKKAPVMTKIPAPGKDSVSALSARFFNARGRLYQVHTDRGADIGKRFSWSLKEAASKYIHTDEDNKKSLNLLDDD
;
A
#
# COMPACT_ATOMS: atom_id res chain seq x y z
N MET A 1 47.37 -3.01 -2.09
CA MET A 1 46.44 -4.16 -1.91
C MET A 1 45.09 -3.60 -1.51
N LEU A 2 44.15 -3.56 -2.45
CA LEU A 2 42.76 -3.20 -2.17
C LEU A 2 42.11 -4.34 -1.37
N ASN A 3 41.48 -4.00 -0.25
CA ASN A 3 40.91 -4.95 0.69
C ASN A 3 39.63 -5.56 0.09
N LEU A 4 39.70 -6.79 -0.40
CA LEU A 4 38.56 -7.54 -0.95
C LEU A 4 37.41 -7.69 0.05
N SER A 5 37.65 -7.55 1.36
CA SER A 5 36.57 -7.61 2.37
C SER A 5 35.66 -6.39 2.32
N LEU A 6 36.17 -5.22 1.93
CA LEU A 6 35.35 -4.00 1.81
C LEU A 6 34.45 -4.04 0.56
N LEU A 7 34.87 -4.77 -0.48
CA LEU A 7 34.05 -5.06 -1.66
C LEU A 7 32.94 -6.07 -1.36
N LYS A 8 33.15 -6.97 -0.39
CA LYS A 8 32.13 -7.93 0.09
C LYS A 8 31.10 -7.30 1.02
N ASP A 9 31.46 -6.31 1.83
CA ASP A 9 30.46 -5.62 2.67
C ASP A 9 29.59 -4.64 1.87
N VAL A 10 30.05 -4.24 0.68
CA VAL A 10 29.25 -3.56 -0.35
C VAL A 10 28.48 -4.57 -1.23
N GLU A 11 28.69 -5.90 -1.05
CA GLU A 11 27.81 -6.92 -1.64
C GLU A 11 26.41 -6.84 -1.03
N GLN A 12 25.61 -6.03 -1.71
CA GLN A 12 24.22 -6.29 -2.03
C GLN A 12 23.21 -6.03 -0.90
N ILE A 13 22.92 -4.74 -0.71
CA ILE A 13 21.52 -4.33 -0.76
C ILE A 13 21.05 -4.59 -2.21
N ARG A 14 20.77 -5.86 -2.54
CA ARG A 14 20.12 -6.20 -3.80
C ARG A 14 18.65 -5.87 -3.64
N ALA A 15 18.10 -5.21 -4.67
CA ALA A 15 16.65 -5.16 -4.78
C ALA A 15 16.10 -6.59 -4.78
N ASN A 16 14.95 -6.78 -4.17
CA ASN A 16 14.21 -8.04 -4.17
C ASN A 16 12.89 -7.85 -4.94
N PRO A 17 12.91 -7.96 -6.28
CA PRO A 17 11.71 -7.78 -7.10
C PRO A 17 10.58 -8.75 -6.75
N ASP A 18 10.91 -9.99 -6.36
CA ASP A 18 9.93 -10.99 -5.95
C ASP A 18 9.21 -10.55 -4.67
N GLY A 19 9.99 -10.08 -3.68
CA GLY A 19 9.44 -9.52 -2.44
C GLY A 19 8.57 -8.28 -2.69
N MET A 20 8.97 -7.40 -3.61
CA MET A 20 8.16 -6.24 -4.01
C MET A 20 6.83 -6.68 -4.66
N THR A 21 6.85 -7.70 -5.51
CA THR A 21 5.66 -8.27 -6.17
C THR A 21 4.72 -8.94 -5.17
N GLU A 22 5.28 -9.68 -4.22
CA GLU A 22 4.52 -10.30 -3.13
C GLU A 22 3.83 -9.25 -2.26
N VAL A 23 4.57 -8.23 -1.80
CA VAL A 23 4.02 -7.14 -0.99
C VAL A 23 2.97 -6.34 -1.77
N SER A 24 3.20 -6.08 -3.07
CA SER A 24 2.19 -5.47 -3.94
C SER A 24 0.88 -6.26 -3.90
N THR A 25 0.93 -7.57 -4.10
CA THR A 25 -0.27 -8.43 -4.11
C THR A 25 -1.00 -8.40 -2.77
N LYS A 26 -0.27 -8.54 -1.66
CA LYS A 26 -0.84 -8.45 -0.31
C LYS A 26 -1.47 -7.08 -0.04
N MET A 27 -0.85 -6.01 -0.51
CA MET A 27 -1.38 -4.66 -0.31
C MET A 27 -2.68 -4.43 -1.09
N VAL A 28 -2.82 -4.97 -2.30
CA VAL A 28 -4.10 -4.94 -3.04
C VAL A 28 -5.19 -5.65 -2.25
N GLU A 29 -4.88 -6.82 -1.69
CA GLU A 29 -5.82 -7.58 -0.87
C GLU A 29 -6.24 -6.80 0.38
N ILE A 30 -5.28 -6.26 1.14
CA ILE A 30 -5.53 -5.44 2.32
C ILE A 30 -6.41 -4.24 1.98
N ALA A 31 -6.07 -3.50 0.92
CA ALA A 31 -6.85 -2.35 0.49
C ALA A 31 -8.29 -2.74 0.10
N HIS A 32 -8.47 -3.89 -0.56
CA HIS A 32 -9.80 -4.39 -0.90
C HIS A 32 -10.62 -4.74 0.35
N GLN A 33 -10.01 -5.45 1.31
CA GLN A 33 -10.67 -5.79 2.58
C GLN A 33 -11.06 -4.54 3.37
N ILE A 34 -10.21 -3.51 3.39
CA ILE A 34 -10.51 -2.22 4.02
C ILE A 34 -11.75 -1.58 3.38
N SER A 35 -11.80 -1.50 2.04
CA SER A 35 -12.96 -0.94 1.34
C SER A 35 -14.26 -1.71 1.64
N ILE A 36 -14.22 -3.04 1.64
CA ILE A 36 -15.39 -3.88 1.97
C ILE A 36 -15.83 -3.63 3.40
N ALA A 37 -14.90 -3.67 4.37
CA ALA A 37 -15.21 -3.48 5.77
C ALA A 37 -15.80 -2.07 6.02
N ASN A 38 -15.24 -1.05 5.39
CA ASN A 38 -15.72 0.33 5.48
C ASN A 38 -17.16 0.46 4.98
N ALA A 39 -17.44 -0.07 3.78
CA ALA A 39 -18.79 -0.06 3.21
C ALA A 39 -19.80 -0.81 4.09
N LYS A 40 -19.41 -1.98 4.62
CA LYS A 40 -20.27 -2.80 5.48
C LYS A 40 -20.60 -2.12 6.81
N LYS A 41 -19.67 -1.34 7.37
CA LYS A 41 -19.84 -0.67 8.67
C LYS A 41 -20.41 0.73 8.57
N ALA A 42 -20.38 1.35 7.39
CA ALA A 42 -20.88 2.71 7.17
C ALA A 42 -22.30 2.95 7.72
N PRO A 43 -23.31 2.09 7.54
CA PRO A 43 -24.65 2.34 8.06
C PRO A 43 -24.69 2.47 9.59
N VAL A 44 -23.93 1.62 10.31
CA VAL A 44 -23.90 1.61 11.77
C VAL A 44 -23.26 2.89 12.33
N MET A 45 -22.31 3.47 11.59
CA MET A 45 -21.60 4.67 12.01
C MET A 45 -22.26 5.97 11.52
N THR A 46 -23.14 5.91 10.53
CA THR A 46 -23.74 7.09 9.86
C THR A 46 -25.25 7.22 10.01
N LYS A 47 -25.91 6.22 10.60
CA LYS A 47 -27.35 6.18 10.87
C LYS A 47 -27.66 5.98 12.36
N ILE A 48 -26.85 6.57 13.24
CA ILE A 48 -27.05 6.56 14.69
C ILE A 48 -28.27 7.43 15.02
N PRO A 49 -29.34 6.86 15.60
CA PRO A 49 -30.50 7.63 16.01
C PRO A 49 -30.22 8.45 17.26
N ALA A 50 -31.03 9.49 17.51
CA ALA A 50 -31.01 10.19 18.79
C ALA A 50 -31.51 9.25 19.91
N PRO A 51 -30.80 9.18 21.05
CA PRO A 51 -31.22 8.31 22.16
C PRO A 51 -32.45 8.85 22.91
N GLY A 52 -32.75 10.14 22.78
CA GLY A 52 -33.88 10.83 23.39
C GLY A 52 -34.48 11.92 22.50
N LYS A 53 -35.58 12.53 22.97
CA LYS A 53 -36.29 13.61 22.26
C LYS A 53 -35.74 15.02 22.53
N ASP A 54 -34.78 15.13 23.44
CA ASP A 54 -34.18 16.41 23.83
C ASP A 54 -33.15 16.90 22.81
N SER A 55 -32.79 18.18 22.91
CA SER A 55 -31.86 18.84 22.00
C SER A 55 -30.44 18.28 22.10
N VAL A 56 -30.01 17.79 23.27
CA VAL A 56 -28.67 17.22 23.48
C VAL A 56 -28.57 15.86 22.79
N SER A 57 -29.60 15.03 22.90
CA SER A 57 -29.72 13.76 22.17
C SER A 57 -29.68 13.97 20.65
N ALA A 58 -30.42 14.96 20.14
CA ALA A 58 -30.41 15.30 18.72
C ALA A 58 -29.02 15.79 18.25
N LEU A 59 -28.37 16.65 19.03
CA LEU A 59 -27.02 17.14 18.74
C LEU A 59 -26.00 16.00 18.73
N SER A 60 -26.07 15.10 19.71
CA SER A 60 -25.17 13.95 19.84
C SER A 60 -25.28 13.03 18.62
N ALA A 61 -26.50 12.71 18.19
CA ALA A 61 -26.73 11.91 16.98
C ALA A 61 -26.13 12.59 15.73
N ARG A 62 -26.37 13.90 15.56
CA ARG A 62 -25.80 14.67 14.44
C ARG A 62 -24.27 14.63 14.44
N PHE A 63 -23.64 14.82 15.61
CA PHE A 63 -22.20 14.80 15.77
C PHE A 63 -21.60 13.44 15.38
N PHE A 64 -22.11 12.34 15.95
CA PHE A 64 -21.56 11.01 15.67
C PHE A 64 -21.79 10.59 14.21
N ASN A 65 -22.94 10.91 13.62
CA ASN A 65 -23.20 10.62 12.21
C ASN A 65 -22.26 11.42 11.28
N ALA A 66 -21.99 12.68 11.60
CA ALA A 66 -21.01 13.47 10.85
C ALA A 66 -19.61 12.87 10.96
N ARG A 67 -19.21 12.47 12.17
CA ARG A 67 -17.92 11.82 12.41
C ARG A 67 -17.81 10.46 11.70
N GLY A 68 -18.89 9.68 11.66
CA GLY A 68 -18.95 8.43 10.90
C GLY A 68 -18.72 8.62 9.40
N ARG A 69 -19.30 9.67 8.80
CA ARG A 69 -19.05 10.02 7.38
C ARG A 69 -17.59 10.41 7.13
N LEU A 70 -16.99 11.19 8.04
CA LEU A 70 -15.57 11.53 7.93
C LEU A 70 -14.68 10.28 7.98
N TYR A 71 -14.92 9.38 8.93
CA TYR A 71 -14.19 8.11 9.02
C TYR A 71 -14.33 7.26 7.75
N GLN A 72 -15.54 7.22 7.16
CA GLN A 72 -15.76 6.51 5.91
C GLN A 72 -14.85 7.05 4.79
N VAL A 73 -14.86 8.38 4.60
CA VAL A 73 -14.04 9.04 3.57
C VAL A 73 -12.55 8.80 3.79
N HIS A 74 -12.07 8.92 5.04
CA HIS A 74 -10.66 8.69 5.36
C HIS A 74 -10.23 7.24 5.13
N THR A 75 -11.11 6.29 5.47
CA THR A 75 -10.83 4.86 5.31
C THR A 75 -10.77 4.47 3.83
N ASP A 76 -11.70 4.98 3.00
CA ASP A 76 -11.66 4.78 1.54
C ASP A 76 -10.40 5.39 0.92
N ARG A 77 -10.00 6.59 1.37
CA ARG A 77 -8.76 7.22 0.93
C ARG A 77 -7.52 6.41 1.34
N GLY A 78 -7.50 5.82 2.53
CA GLY A 78 -6.43 4.91 2.96
C GLY A 78 -6.32 3.68 2.06
N ALA A 79 -7.45 3.06 1.71
CA ALA A 79 -7.47 1.94 0.78
C ALA A 79 -6.95 2.34 -0.62
N ASP A 80 -7.33 3.51 -1.13
CA ASP A 80 -6.83 4.01 -2.42
C ASP A 80 -5.31 4.24 -2.40
N ILE A 81 -4.78 4.83 -1.31
CA ILE A 81 -3.32 4.99 -1.11
C ILE A 81 -2.63 3.62 -1.12
N GLY A 82 -3.18 2.63 -0.42
CA GLY A 82 -2.66 1.25 -0.42
C GLY A 82 -2.60 0.64 -1.83
N LYS A 83 -3.64 0.81 -2.64
CA LYS A 83 -3.65 0.36 -4.04
C LYS A 83 -2.58 1.06 -4.87
N ARG A 84 -2.46 2.39 -4.78
CA ARG A 84 -1.42 3.12 -5.51
C ARG A 84 -0.02 2.67 -5.12
N PHE A 85 0.23 2.49 -3.82
CA PHE A 85 1.49 1.95 -3.33
C PHE A 85 1.79 0.55 -3.88
N SER A 86 0.79 -0.32 -3.98
CA SER A 86 0.96 -1.64 -4.60
C SER A 86 1.41 -1.55 -6.06
N TRP A 87 0.82 -0.64 -6.84
CA TRP A 87 1.21 -0.44 -8.23
C TRP A 87 2.64 0.08 -8.34
N SER A 88 3.04 1.01 -7.47
CA SER A 88 4.41 1.51 -7.43
C SER A 88 5.43 0.39 -7.09
N LEU A 89 5.08 -0.51 -6.17
CA LEU A 89 5.93 -1.67 -5.85
C LEU A 89 6.06 -2.64 -7.03
N LYS A 90 4.94 -2.93 -7.71
CA LYS A 90 4.95 -3.79 -8.90
C LYS A 90 5.77 -3.18 -10.03
N GLU A 91 5.61 -1.87 -10.26
CA GLU A 91 6.40 -1.14 -11.26
C GLU A 91 7.90 -1.15 -10.92
N ALA A 92 8.25 -0.93 -9.65
CA ALA A 92 9.63 -0.99 -9.19
C ALA A 92 10.23 -2.39 -9.39
N ALA A 93 9.49 -3.44 -9.03
CA ALA A 93 9.90 -4.83 -9.27
C ALA A 93 10.22 -5.07 -10.75
N SER A 94 9.32 -4.66 -11.65
CA SER A 94 9.55 -4.77 -13.08
C SER A 94 10.81 -4.02 -13.51
N LYS A 95 11.03 -2.78 -13.06
CA LYS A 95 12.22 -2.00 -13.44
C LYS A 95 13.52 -2.66 -13.01
N TYR A 96 13.58 -3.23 -11.80
CA TYR A 96 14.76 -3.96 -11.34
C TYR A 96 15.02 -5.22 -12.18
N ILE A 97 13.98 -5.99 -12.51
CA ILE A 97 14.11 -7.19 -13.37
C ILE A 97 14.68 -6.80 -14.74
N HIS A 98 14.11 -5.79 -15.40
CA HIS A 98 14.57 -5.36 -16.73
C HIS A 98 16.02 -4.85 -16.68
N THR A 99 16.38 -4.08 -15.65
CA THR A 99 17.75 -3.58 -15.48
C THR A 99 18.75 -4.73 -15.32
N ASP A 100 18.41 -5.76 -14.54
CA ASP A 100 19.27 -6.94 -14.37
C ASP A 100 19.41 -7.75 -15.67
N GLU A 101 18.34 -7.87 -16.46
CA GLU A 101 18.36 -8.53 -17.77
C GLU A 101 19.23 -7.77 -18.79
N ASP A 102 19.07 -6.45 -18.87
CA ASP A 102 19.86 -5.59 -19.77
C ASP A 102 21.35 -5.60 -19.41
N ASN A 103 21.67 -5.59 -18.12
CA ASN A 103 23.05 -5.67 -17.63
C ASN A 103 23.68 -7.03 -17.97
N LYS A 104 22.96 -8.14 -17.77
CA LYS A 104 23.44 -9.49 -18.16
C LYS A 104 23.71 -9.59 -19.65
N LYS A 105 22.81 -9.04 -20.47
CA LYS A 105 22.98 -9.01 -21.93
C LYS A 105 24.21 -8.21 -22.34
N SER A 106 24.42 -7.05 -21.73
CA SER A 106 25.57 -6.18 -22.03
C SER A 106 26.90 -6.82 -21.61
N LEU A 107 26.93 -7.54 -20.50
CA LEU A 107 28.12 -8.29 -20.06
C LEU A 107 28.45 -9.45 -21.00
N ASN A 108 27.46 -10.24 -21.41
CA ASN A 108 27.68 -11.36 -22.33
C ASN A 108 28.20 -10.87 -23.71
N LEU A 109 27.78 -9.68 -24.15
CA LEU A 109 28.28 -9.08 -25.40
C LEU A 109 29.74 -8.60 -25.31
N LEU A 110 30.29 -8.41 -24.11
CA LEU A 110 31.69 -8.03 -23.89
C LEU A 110 32.62 -9.24 -23.77
N ASP A 111 32.08 -10.43 -23.48
CA ASP A 111 32.83 -11.68 -23.36
C ASP A 111 32.97 -12.43 -24.71
N ASP A 112 32.22 -12.01 -25.73
CA ASP A 112 32.21 -12.60 -27.08
C ASP A 112 33.14 -11.86 -28.10
N ASP A 113 33.88 -10.83 -27.66
CA ASP A 113 34.91 -10.07 -28.43
C ASP A 113 36.34 -10.32 -27.89
#